data_AF-A0A963JL01-F1
#
_entry.id   AF-A0A963JL01-F1
#
_cell.length_a   1.000
_cell.length_b   1.000
_cell.length_c   1.000
_cell.angle_alpha   90.00
_cell.angle_beta   90.00
_cell.angle_gamma   90.00
#
_symmetry.space_group_name_H-M   'P 1'
#
loop_
_entity.id
_entity.type
_entity.pdbx_description
1 polymer ?
#
loop_
_entity_poly.entity_id
_entity_poly.type
_entity_poly.pdbx_seq_one_letter_code
_entity_poly.pdbx_strand_id
1 'polypeptide(L)'
;GGLGFHYKWNMGWMHDTLAYMREDPVHRRWHHDRMRFGLVYAFSENFVLPLSHDEVVHGKGSILARMPGDDWQRFANLRAYYGFMWGHPGKKLLFMGQEWGQRGEWNHDVELPWAELAD
;
A
#
# COMPACT_ATOMS: atom_id res chain seq x y z
N GLY A 1 -7.49 27.03 -14.96
CA GLY A 1 -7.38 26.08 -16.08
C GLY A 1 -6.69 24.83 -15.58
N GLY A 2 -7.33 23.66 -15.67
CA GLY A 2 -6.77 22.37 -15.28
C GLY A 2 -6.31 21.56 -16.50
N LEU A 3 -5.54 20.49 -16.27
CA LEU A 3 -4.98 19.62 -17.33
C LEU A 3 -6.01 18.69 -18.00
N GLY A 4 -7.26 18.62 -17.51
CA GLY A 4 -8.34 17.83 -18.11
C GLY A 4 -8.41 16.36 -17.69
N PHE A 5 -7.53 15.89 -16.80
CA PHE A 5 -7.62 14.55 -16.24
C PHE A 5 -8.77 14.43 -15.23
N HIS A 6 -9.54 13.35 -15.32
CA HIS A 6 -10.62 13.09 -14.35
C HIS A 6 -10.10 12.53 -13.02
N TYR A 7 -8.99 11.80 -13.04
CA TYR A 7 -8.35 11.22 -11.85
C TYR A 7 -6.84 11.46 -11.84
N LYS A 8 -6.27 11.53 -10.64
CA LYS A 8 -4.83 11.62 -10.38
C LYS A 8 -4.42 10.59 -9.33
N TRP A 9 -3.27 9.95 -9.50
CA TRP A 9 -2.72 9.08 -8.47
C TRP A 9 -2.23 9.89 -7.27
N ASN A 10 -2.64 9.46 -6.07
CA ASN A 10 -2.20 10.07 -4.82
C ASN A 10 -0.87 9.45 -4.37
N MET A 11 0.22 9.87 -5.02
CA MET A 11 1.57 9.40 -4.71
C MET A 11 2.02 9.81 -3.30
N GLY A 12 1.54 10.95 -2.80
CA GLY A 12 1.84 11.40 -1.43
C GLY A 12 1.23 10.46 -0.40
N TRP A 13 -0.07 10.15 -0.53
CA TRP A 13 -0.73 9.15 0.31
C TRP A 13 -0.03 7.80 0.26
N MET A 14 0.31 7.30 -0.94
CA MET A 14 0.98 6.01 -1.09
C MET A 14 2.31 5.99 -0.34
N HIS A 15 3.16 7.00 -0.54
CA HIS A 15 4.47 7.08 0.09
C HIS A 15 4.36 7.19 1.62
N ASP A 16 3.54 8.12 2.11
CA ASP A 16 3.43 8.41 3.54
C ASP A 16 2.88 7.20 4.32
N THR A 17 1.85 6.56 3.78
CA THR A 17 1.17 5.46 4.46
C THR A 17 1.98 4.17 4.40
N LEU A 18 2.68 3.87 3.30
CA LEU A 18 3.63 2.75 3.26
C LEU A 18 4.81 2.98 4.21
N ALA A 19 5.33 4.21 4.31
CA ALA A 19 6.37 4.55 5.27
C ALA A 19 5.87 4.41 6.72
N TYR A 20 4.61 4.74 7.01
CA TYR A 20 3.99 4.52 8.31
C TYR A 20 3.83 3.03 8.63
N MET A 21 3.39 2.23 7.65
CA MET A 21 3.17 0.79 7.86
C MET A 21 4.46 0.02 8.08
N ARG A 22 5.57 0.46 7.47
CA ARG A 22 6.91 -0.13 7.66
C ARG A 22 7.49 0.12 9.06
N GLU A 23 7.05 1.17 9.72
CA GLU A 23 7.53 1.54 11.05
C GLU A 23 7.07 0.52 12.10
N ASP A 24 7.96 0.19 13.06
CA ASP A 24 7.62 -0.68 14.19
C ASP A 24 6.38 -0.12 14.91
N PRO A 25 5.39 -0.96 15.30
CA PRO A 25 4.18 -0.48 15.97
C PRO A 25 4.44 0.45 17.16
N VAL A 26 5.51 0.22 17.94
CA VAL A 26 5.85 1.10 19.07
C VAL A 26 6.24 2.49 18.59
N HIS A 27 6.84 2.60 17.39
CA HIS A 27 7.32 3.84 16.79
C HIS A 27 6.28 4.68 16.04
N ARG A 28 5.14 4.09 15.70
CA ARG A 28 4.10 4.76 14.91
C ARG A 28 3.51 6.01 15.57
N ARG A 29 3.52 6.09 16.91
CA ARG A 29 3.03 7.27 17.64
C ARG A 29 3.76 8.57 17.28
N TRP A 30 5.02 8.48 16.86
CA TRP A 30 5.84 9.63 16.47
C TRP A 30 5.67 10.04 15.01
N HIS A 31 4.99 9.21 14.21
CA HIS A 31 4.80 9.41 12.76
C HIS A 31 3.32 9.39 12.34
N HIS A 32 2.41 9.63 13.30
CA HIS A 32 0.97 9.53 13.05
C HIS A 32 0.41 10.65 12.16
N ASP A 33 1.21 11.68 11.88
CA ASP A 33 0.96 12.65 10.82
C ASP A 33 0.90 12.01 9.43
N ARG A 34 1.74 10.99 9.14
CA ARG A 34 1.77 10.30 7.83
C ARG A 34 0.43 9.65 7.46
N MET A 35 -0.33 9.20 8.44
CA MET A 35 -1.67 8.63 8.22
C MET A 35 -2.76 9.69 8.04
N ARG A 36 -2.56 10.91 8.54
CA ARG A 36 -3.58 11.97 8.57
C ARG A 36 -3.37 13.02 7.49
N PHE A 37 -2.12 13.25 7.08
CA PHE A 37 -1.76 14.34 6.18
C PHE A 37 -2.42 14.21 4.81
N GLY A 38 -2.57 12.98 4.30
CA GLY A 38 -3.29 12.71 3.05
C GLY A 38 -4.72 13.27 3.01
N LEU A 39 -5.42 13.32 4.16
CA LEU A 39 -6.78 13.87 4.24
C LEU A 39 -6.85 15.39 4.10
N VAL A 40 -5.77 16.10 4.44
CA VAL A 40 -5.72 17.58 4.34
C VAL A 40 -5.95 18.04 2.91
N TYR A 41 -5.46 17.26 1.94
CA TYR A 41 -5.60 17.56 0.52
C TYR A 41 -6.42 16.51 -0.24
N ALA A 42 -7.03 15.52 0.40
CA ALA A 42 -7.73 14.42 -0.27
C ALA A 42 -8.89 14.86 -1.20
N PHE A 43 -9.35 16.10 -1.07
CA PHE A 43 -10.45 16.66 -1.86
C PHE A 43 -10.01 17.76 -2.83
N SER A 44 -8.70 18.04 -2.94
CA SER A 44 -8.18 19.02 -3.90
C SER A 44 -8.16 18.48 -5.34
N GLU A 45 -8.13 17.15 -5.49
CA GLU A 45 -8.19 16.44 -6.76
C GLU A 45 -9.06 15.19 -6.60
N ASN A 46 -9.51 14.64 -7.73
CA ASN A 46 -10.12 13.32 -7.74
C ASN A 46 -9.02 12.25 -7.66
N PHE A 47 -8.76 11.76 -6.46
CA PHE A 47 -7.64 10.83 -6.26
C PHE A 47 -7.98 9.35 -6.50
N VAL A 48 -7.01 8.63 -7.07
CA VAL A 48 -6.85 7.18 -6.94
C VAL A 48 -5.77 6.93 -5.89
N LEU A 49 -5.96 5.93 -5.03
CA LEU A 49 -4.98 5.46 -4.05
C LEU A 49 -4.27 4.24 -4.65
N PRO A 50 -3.03 4.39 -5.15
CA PRO A 50 -2.35 3.32 -5.86
C PRO A 50 -1.44 2.53 -4.92
N LEU A 51 -1.58 1.21 -4.97
CA LEU A 51 -0.53 0.25 -4.64
C LEU A 51 -0.20 -0.51 -5.93
N SER A 52 0.63 0.10 -6.77
CA SER A 52 0.94 -0.39 -8.12
C SER A 52 2.11 -1.39 -8.12
N HIS A 53 2.41 -1.92 -9.32
CA HIS A 53 3.56 -2.80 -9.57
C HIS A 53 4.91 -2.17 -9.18
N ASP A 54 5.07 -0.86 -9.43
CA ASP A 54 6.29 -0.12 -9.07
C ASP A 54 6.62 -0.20 -7.57
N GLU A 55 5.59 -0.43 -6.75
CA GLU A 55 5.71 -0.55 -5.30
C GLU A 55 5.99 -1.97 -4.83
N VAL A 56 6.29 -2.93 -5.71
CA VAL A 56 6.63 -4.32 -5.31
C VAL A 56 7.77 -4.91 -6.12
N VAL A 57 8.69 -4.07 -6.58
CA VAL A 57 9.86 -4.45 -7.40
C VAL A 57 11.13 -3.74 -6.92
N HIS A 58 12.25 -4.07 -7.56
CA HIS A 58 13.54 -3.36 -7.46
C HIS A 58 14.08 -3.26 -6.03
N GLY A 59 13.95 -4.32 -5.24
CA GLY A 59 14.48 -4.36 -3.87
C GLY A 59 13.61 -3.62 -2.84
N LYS A 60 12.44 -3.10 -3.24
CA LYS A 60 11.53 -2.43 -2.31
C LYS A 60 10.70 -3.42 -1.46
N GLY A 61 10.71 -4.72 -1.80
CA GLY A 61 9.93 -5.79 -1.19
C GLY A 61 8.45 -5.77 -1.59
N SER A 62 7.76 -6.90 -1.39
CA SER A 62 6.30 -6.98 -1.41
C SER A 62 5.68 -6.12 -0.31
N ILE A 63 4.39 -5.78 -0.43
CA ILE A 63 3.70 -5.01 0.61
C ILE A 63 3.69 -5.79 1.94
N LEU A 64 3.52 -7.12 1.90
CA LEU A 64 3.60 -7.97 3.09
C LEU A 64 4.99 -7.90 3.75
N ALA A 65 6.06 -8.00 2.96
CA ALA A 65 7.44 -7.98 3.47
C ALA A 65 7.83 -6.63 4.08
N ARG A 66 7.11 -5.54 3.76
CA ARG A 66 7.30 -4.23 4.38
C ARG A 66 6.68 -4.13 5.77
N MET A 67 5.81 -5.04 6.16
CA MET A 67 5.16 -5.00 7.48
C MET A 67 6.14 -5.49 8.56
N PRO A 68 6.18 -4.84 9.73
CA PRO A 68 7.03 -5.27 10.85
C PRO A 68 6.44 -6.50 11.55
N GLY A 69 7.30 -7.19 12.29
CA GLY A 69 6.91 -8.30 13.15
C GLY A 69 7.03 -9.68 12.51
N ASP A 70 6.50 -10.67 13.22
CA ASP A 70 6.37 -12.04 12.73
C ASP A 70 5.32 -12.17 11.62
N ASP A 71 5.22 -13.35 10.99
CA ASP A 71 4.29 -13.57 9.88
C ASP A 71 2.83 -13.24 10.24
N TRP A 72 2.37 -13.61 11.44
CA TRP A 72 1.01 -13.30 11.87
C TRP A 72 0.80 -11.78 11.95
N GLN A 73 1.75 -11.06 12.54
CA GLN A 73 1.73 -9.61 12.65
C GLN A 73 1.80 -8.94 11.28
N ARG A 74 2.59 -9.47 10.34
CA ARG A 74 2.70 -8.94 8.97
C ARG A 74 1.37 -9.01 8.25
N PHE A 75 0.71 -10.15 8.28
CA PHE A 75 -0.62 -10.31 7.70
C PHE A 75 -1.68 -9.47 8.42
N ALA A 76 -1.59 -9.32 9.74
CA ALA A 76 -2.49 -8.45 10.49
C ALA A 76 -2.34 -6.97 10.09
N ASN A 77 -1.10 -6.50 9.94
CA ASN A 77 -0.81 -5.16 9.45
C ASN A 77 -1.29 -4.95 8.01
N LEU A 78 -1.09 -5.94 7.13
CA LEU A 78 -1.56 -5.88 5.74
C LEU A 78 -3.09 -5.71 5.67
N ARG A 79 -3.84 -6.53 6.42
CA ARG A 79 -5.30 -6.42 6.50
C ARG A 79 -5.74 -5.08 7.07
N ALA A 80 -5.10 -4.60 8.13
CA ALA A 80 -5.41 -3.29 8.71
C ALA A 80 -5.16 -2.16 7.72
N TYR A 81 -4.06 -2.24 6.96
CA TYR A 81 -3.71 -1.26 5.95
C TYR A 81 -4.69 -1.23 4.79
N TYR A 82 -5.12 -2.39 4.29
CA TYR A 82 -6.16 -2.45 3.26
C TYR A 82 -7.53 -1.99 3.78
N GLY A 83 -7.90 -2.34 5.01
CA GLY A 83 -9.10 -1.79 5.66
C GLY A 83 -9.07 -0.26 5.69
N PHE A 84 -7.92 0.33 6.05
CA PHE A 84 -7.71 1.78 6.00
C PHE A 84 -7.81 2.33 4.56
N MET A 85 -7.12 1.73 3.59
CA MET A 85 -7.15 2.17 2.20
C MET A 85 -8.58 2.15 1.64
N TRP A 86 -9.40 1.15 1.97
CA TRP A 86 -10.78 1.05 1.51
C TRP A 86 -11.71 2.04 2.20
N GLY A 87 -11.47 2.34 3.48
CA GLY A 87 -12.18 3.39 4.22
C GLY A 87 -11.76 4.82 3.88
N HIS A 88 -10.57 5.03 3.33
CA HIS A 88 -10.06 6.35 2.98
C HIS A 88 -10.74 6.91 1.70
N PRO A 89 -10.99 8.22 1.55
CA PRO A 89 -11.49 8.81 0.31
C PRO A 89 -10.57 8.55 -0.91
N GLY A 90 -11.16 8.37 -2.08
CA GLY A 90 -10.46 8.13 -3.36
C GLY A 90 -10.73 6.75 -3.96
N LYS A 91 -10.53 6.57 -5.27
CA LYS A 91 -10.65 5.27 -5.95
C LYS A 91 -9.50 4.34 -5.57
N LYS A 92 -9.65 3.03 -5.77
CA LYS A 92 -8.68 2.02 -5.32
C LYS A 92 -7.97 1.38 -6.49
N LEU A 93 -6.65 1.19 -6.36
CA LEU A 93 -5.85 0.39 -7.28
C LEU A 93 -4.93 -0.50 -6.45
N LEU A 94 -5.10 -1.81 -6.60
CA LEU A 94 -4.27 -2.84 -5.98
C LEU A 94 -3.69 -3.72 -7.09
N PHE A 95 -2.39 -3.95 -7.07
CA PHE A 95 -1.72 -4.77 -8.08
C PHE A 95 -1.85 -6.26 -7.75
N MET A 96 -1.84 -7.10 -8.78
CA MET A 96 -1.97 -8.56 -8.65
C MET A 96 -0.89 -9.15 -7.73
N GLY A 97 -1.26 -10.21 -7.00
CA GLY A 97 -0.47 -10.84 -5.96
C GLY A 97 -0.57 -10.17 -4.59
N GLN A 98 -0.91 -8.88 -4.53
CA GLN A 98 -1.03 -8.16 -3.26
C GLN A 98 -2.30 -8.53 -2.49
N GLU A 99 -3.32 -9.10 -3.15
CA GLU A 99 -4.62 -9.47 -2.58
C GLU A 99 -4.55 -10.69 -1.66
N TRP A 100 -3.64 -11.63 -1.90
CA TRP A 100 -3.34 -12.74 -0.99
C TRP A 100 -2.07 -12.52 -0.16
N GLY A 101 -1.41 -11.38 -0.36
CA GLY A 101 -0.19 -11.03 0.36
C GLY A 101 1.02 -11.83 -0.11
N GLN A 102 1.27 -11.85 -1.42
CA GLN A 102 2.46 -12.48 -2.00
C GLN A 102 3.73 -12.12 -1.22
N ARG A 103 4.54 -13.13 -0.89
CA ARG A 103 5.71 -12.94 -0.02
C ARG A 103 6.87 -12.28 -0.78
N GLY A 104 7.18 -12.79 -1.96
CA GLY A 104 8.26 -12.27 -2.82
C GLY A 104 7.88 -11.00 -3.58
N GLU A 105 8.89 -10.28 -4.07
CA GLU A 105 8.67 -9.21 -5.05
C GLU A 105 8.01 -9.76 -6.32
N TRP A 106 7.32 -8.87 -7.05
CA TRP A 106 6.83 -9.21 -8.37
C TRP A 106 8.01 -9.39 -9.33
N ASN A 107 7.98 -10.46 -10.11
CA ASN A 107 8.95 -10.73 -11.15
C ASN A 107 8.19 -10.96 -12.47
N HIS A 108 8.48 -10.14 -13.47
CA HIS A 108 7.84 -10.20 -14.78
C HIS A 108 8.28 -11.40 -15.63
N ASP A 109 9.40 -12.04 -15.31
CA ASP A 109 9.94 -13.20 -16.03
C ASP A 109 9.28 -14.53 -15.63
N VAL A 110 8.46 -14.53 -14.57
CA VAL A 110 7.81 -15.73 -14.03
C VAL A 110 6.33 -15.47 -13.74
N GLU A 111 5.56 -16.55 -13.60
CA GLU A 111 4.18 -16.43 -13.14
C GLU A 111 4.10 -16.02 -11.66
N LEU A 112 2.91 -15.53 -11.26
CA LEU A 112 2.63 -15.30 -9.84
C LEU A 112 2.72 -16.64 -9.08
N PRO A 113 3.21 -16.65 -7.83
CA PRO A 113 3.43 -17.87 -7.06
C PRO A 113 2.11 -18.43 -6.52
N TRP A 114 1.26 -18.93 -7.40
CA TRP A 114 -0.09 -19.44 -7.07
C TRP A 114 -0.09 -20.56 -6.02
N ALA A 115 1.03 -21.29 -5.88
CA ALA A 115 1.21 -22.29 -4.83
C ALA A 115 1.09 -21.72 -3.40
N GLU A 116 1.27 -20.40 -3.20
CA GLU A 116 1.04 -19.74 -1.91
C GLU A 116 -0.43 -19.79 -1.44
N LEU A 117 -1.36 -20.09 -2.35
CA LEU A 117 -2.78 -20.28 -2.05
C LEU A 117 -3.16 -21.74 -1.78
N ALA A 118 -2.23 -22.68 -1.96
CA ALA A 118 -2.48 -24.08 -1.63
C ALA A 118 -2.34 -24.26 -0.11
N ASP A 119 -3.38 -24.80 0.53
CA ASP A 119 -3.42 -25.11 1.97
C ASP A 119 -2.30 -26.07 2.41
#